data_AF-A0AA97HA28-F1
#
_entry.id   AF-A0AA97HA28-F1
#
_cell.length_a   1.000
_cell.length_b   1.000
_cell.length_c   1.000
_cell.angle_alpha   90.00
_cell.angle_beta   90.00
_cell.angle_gamma   90.00
#
_symmetry.space_group_name_H-M   'P 1'
#
loop_
_entity.id
_entity.type
_entity.pdbx_description
1 polymer ?
#
loop_
_entity_poly.entity_id
_entity_poly.type
_entity_poly.pdbx_seq_one_letter_code
_entity_poly.pdbx_strand_id
1 'polypeptide(L)'
;MIDPQDRLYRDSVLVRFEDGKLNPTATFTSLAGFLDIPYTESMTYCSGRDGLNPESLEGNVRGFDLATVYRTYDEYANDEERAFLEYFLRDAYEEYGYDFHYYKGEPVDEQWIREKIARFTCIDGYIMRTYGRILEHRRDGKTGEPLEEEDIRQRCAAVIIPEKEKRFNLACRLLAGLSFVNRQGQPLRMMKKLELDPALLEQPLYH
;
A
#
# COMPACT_ATOMS: atom_id res chain seq x y z
N MET A 1 6.02 -11.26 -2.07
CA MET A 1 6.25 -12.64 -2.55
C MET A 1 6.71 -13.49 -1.38
N ILE A 2 6.36 -14.77 -1.39
CA ILE A 2 6.62 -15.77 -0.34
C ILE A 2 7.58 -16.84 -0.85
N ASP A 3 8.27 -17.48 0.10
CA ASP A 3 9.01 -18.71 -0.16
C ASP A 3 8.03 -19.90 -0.11
N PRO A 4 7.81 -20.62 -1.22
CA PRO A 4 6.88 -21.77 -1.23
C PRO A 4 7.32 -22.94 -0.34
N GLN A 5 8.60 -23.01 0.04
CA GLN A 5 9.12 -24.06 0.93
C GLN A 5 8.98 -23.71 2.40
N ASP A 6 8.79 -22.44 2.73
CA ASP A 6 8.56 -22.03 4.11
C ASP A 6 7.19 -22.53 4.58
N ARG A 7 7.22 -23.31 5.66
CA ARG A 7 6.02 -23.90 6.25
C ARG A 7 4.98 -22.83 6.62
N LEU A 8 5.41 -21.67 7.10
CA LEU A 8 4.48 -20.59 7.46
C LEU A 8 3.59 -20.24 6.27
N TYR A 9 4.16 -20.09 5.07
CA TYR A 9 3.40 -19.70 3.90
C TYR A 9 2.66 -20.85 3.22
N ARG A 10 3.12 -22.09 3.42
CA ARG A 10 2.39 -23.29 2.97
C ARG A 10 1.07 -23.48 3.72
N ASP A 11 1.08 -23.16 5.01
CA ASP A 11 -0.06 -23.32 5.91
C ASP A 11 -0.84 -21.99 6.07
N SER A 12 -0.60 -20.99 5.21
CA SER A 12 -1.26 -19.68 5.23
C SER A 12 -1.99 -19.39 3.92
N VAL A 13 -2.99 -18.50 4.00
CA VAL A 13 -3.74 -17.99 2.85
C VAL A 13 -3.86 -16.47 2.94
N LEU A 14 -3.77 -15.78 1.80
CA LEU A 14 -3.96 -14.34 1.73
C LEU A 14 -5.45 -14.01 1.66
N VAL A 15 -5.92 -13.18 2.58
CA VAL A 15 -7.29 -12.67 2.60
C VAL A 15 -7.24 -11.17 2.31
N ARG A 16 -7.98 -10.71 1.30
CA ARG A 16 -8.07 -9.28 0.99
C ARG A 16 -8.99 -8.61 2.01
N PHE A 17 -8.60 -7.42 2.45
CA PHE A 17 -9.42 -6.64 3.38
C PHE A 17 -10.77 -6.28 2.76
N GLU A 18 -10.76 -5.94 1.47
CA GLU A 18 -11.94 -5.53 0.71
C GLU A 18 -12.95 -6.68 0.60
N ASP A 19 -12.48 -7.91 0.37
CA ASP A 19 -13.35 -9.10 0.31
C ASP A 19 -14.11 -9.31 1.62
N GLY A 20 -13.41 -9.19 2.76
CA GLY A 20 -14.00 -9.34 4.09
C GLY A 20 -15.02 -8.25 4.42
N LYS A 21 -14.94 -7.08 3.78
CA LYS A 21 -15.87 -5.96 3.94
C LYS A 21 -17.05 -6.04 2.97
N LEU A 22 -16.78 -6.29 1.69
CA LEU A 22 -17.78 -6.33 0.62
C LEU A 22 -18.66 -7.58 0.68
N ASN A 23 -18.04 -8.72 0.99
CA ASN A 23 -18.65 -10.04 0.96
C ASN A 23 -18.30 -10.82 2.24
N PRO A 24 -18.71 -10.35 3.43
CA PRO A 24 -18.33 -10.96 4.71
C PRO A 24 -18.78 -12.42 4.78
N THR A 25 -20.01 -12.73 4.35
CA THR A 25 -20.53 -14.10 4.35
C THR A 25 -19.65 -15.05 3.54
N ALA A 26 -19.33 -14.69 2.29
CA ALA A 26 -18.45 -15.49 1.44
C ALA A 26 -17.05 -15.63 2.04
N THR A 27 -16.46 -14.51 2.49
CA THR A 27 -15.09 -14.47 3.02
C THR A 27 -14.94 -15.32 4.27
N PHE A 28 -15.83 -15.16 5.26
CA PHE A 28 -15.73 -15.92 6.50
C PHE A 28 -16.15 -17.38 6.34
N THR A 29 -17.04 -17.70 5.39
CA THR A 29 -17.33 -19.10 5.04
C THR A 29 -16.10 -19.79 4.45
N SER A 30 -15.43 -19.17 3.47
CA SER A 30 -14.20 -19.70 2.88
C SER A 30 -13.07 -19.80 3.91
N LEU A 31 -12.93 -18.80 4.78
CA LEU A 31 -11.91 -18.81 5.83
C LEU A 31 -12.18 -19.88 6.89
N ALA A 32 -13.43 -20.08 7.29
CA ALA A 32 -13.82 -21.16 8.20
C ALA A 32 -13.50 -22.54 7.60
N GLY A 33 -13.79 -22.73 6.31
CA GLY A 33 -13.41 -23.94 5.58
C GLY A 33 -11.89 -24.15 5.50
N PHE A 34 -11.11 -23.08 5.29
CA PHE A 34 -9.65 -23.15 5.32
C PHE A 34 -9.10 -23.61 6.68
N LEU A 35 -9.72 -23.17 7.77
CA LEU A 35 -9.35 -23.52 9.15
C LEU A 35 -9.96 -24.83 9.65
N ASP A 36 -10.78 -25.51 8.84
CA ASP A 36 -11.54 -26.71 9.20
C ASP A 36 -12.46 -26.50 10.42
N ILE A 37 -13.16 -25.36 10.45
CA ILE A 37 -14.16 -25.00 11.47
C ILE A 37 -15.51 -24.66 10.83
N PRO A 38 -16.64 -24.83 11.53
CA PRO A 38 -17.93 -24.40 10.99
C PRO A 38 -18.05 -22.88 10.95
N TYR A 39 -18.70 -22.37 9.89
CA TYR A 39 -19.21 -21.00 9.88
C TYR A 39 -20.37 -20.86 10.87
N THR A 40 -20.36 -19.80 11.68
CA THR A 40 -21.31 -19.61 12.78
C THR A 40 -21.78 -18.17 12.88
N GLU A 41 -22.88 -17.93 13.60
CA GLU A 41 -23.47 -16.60 13.79
C GLU A 41 -22.45 -15.58 14.34
N SER A 42 -21.50 -16.00 15.17
CA SER A 42 -20.48 -15.10 15.72
C SER A 42 -19.50 -14.53 14.68
N MET A 43 -19.51 -15.05 13.45
CA MET A 43 -18.70 -14.54 12.33
C MET A 43 -19.47 -13.50 11.49
N THR A 44 -20.70 -13.15 11.86
CA THR A 44 -21.55 -12.15 11.17
C THR A 44 -21.35 -10.73 11.70
N TYR A 45 -20.56 -10.55 12.77
CA TYR A 45 -20.32 -9.27 13.40
C TYR A 45 -18.90 -9.19 13.99
N CYS A 46 -18.42 -7.97 14.22
CA CYS A 46 -17.24 -7.74 15.06
C CYS A 46 -17.69 -7.65 16.52
N SER A 47 -16.95 -8.25 17.45
CA SER A 47 -17.24 -8.12 18.88
C SER A 47 -15.98 -7.78 19.67
N GLY A 48 -16.17 -7.10 20.79
CA GLY A 48 -15.09 -6.72 21.68
C GLY A 48 -15.61 -6.47 23.10
N ARG A 49 -14.73 -5.95 23.96
CA ARG A 49 -15.06 -5.63 25.36
C ARG A 49 -16.27 -4.68 25.50
N ASP A 50 -16.45 -3.80 24.52
CA ASP A 50 -17.47 -2.76 24.52
C ASP A 50 -18.76 -3.17 23.78
N GLY A 51 -18.89 -4.46 23.44
CA GLY A 51 -20.10 -5.04 22.84
C GLY A 51 -19.93 -5.43 21.37
N LEU A 52 -21.05 -5.41 20.64
CA LEU A 52 -21.11 -5.75 19.22
C LEU A 52 -20.84 -4.52 18.36
N ASN A 53 -20.00 -4.70 17.34
CA ASN A 53 -19.50 -3.68 16.42
C ASN A 53 -19.06 -2.40 17.14
N PRO A 54 -18.18 -2.50 18.16
CA PRO A 54 -17.73 -1.33 18.88
C PRO A 54 -16.92 -0.43 17.94
N GLU A 55 -16.97 0.86 18.22
CA GLU A 55 -16.11 1.83 17.56
C GLU A 55 -14.70 1.71 18.13
N SER A 56 -13.70 1.55 17.26
CA SER A 56 -12.33 1.32 17.70
C SER A 56 -11.62 2.60 18.16
N LEU A 57 -11.89 3.72 17.49
CA LEU A 57 -11.46 5.08 17.86
C LEU A 57 -12.55 6.06 17.39
N GLU A 58 -12.62 7.23 18.02
CA GLU A 58 -13.58 8.28 17.64
C GLU A 58 -13.49 8.61 16.14
N GLY A 59 -14.60 8.46 15.43
CA GLY A 59 -14.71 8.68 13.98
C GLY A 59 -14.41 7.46 13.11
N ASN A 60 -14.11 6.29 13.70
CA ASN A 60 -13.92 5.06 12.94
C ASN A 60 -15.25 4.40 12.57
N VAL A 61 -15.27 3.80 11.38
CA VAL A 61 -16.41 3.03 10.90
C VAL A 61 -16.55 1.72 11.67
N ARG A 62 -17.78 1.22 11.82
CA ARG A 62 -18.09 0.05 12.66
C ARG A 62 -18.26 -1.21 11.84
N GLY A 63 -17.89 -2.36 12.40
CA GLY A 63 -18.14 -3.67 11.79
C GLY A 63 -17.64 -3.78 10.35
N PHE A 64 -18.52 -4.22 9.44
CA PHE A 64 -18.25 -4.40 8.01
C PHE A 64 -18.59 -3.18 7.13
N ASP A 65 -18.71 -1.99 7.72
CA ASP A 65 -18.96 -0.75 6.96
C ASP A 65 -17.92 -0.56 5.84
N LEU A 66 -18.43 -0.25 4.64
CA LEU A 66 -17.70 -0.12 3.38
C LEU A 66 -16.99 1.23 3.22
N ALA A 67 -17.29 2.23 4.04
CA ALA A 67 -16.65 3.55 3.92
C ALA A 67 -15.12 3.46 3.97
N THR A 68 -14.53 2.50 4.68
CA THR A 68 -13.07 2.29 4.67
C THR A 68 -12.53 1.69 3.38
N VAL A 69 -13.35 0.95 2.62
CA VAL A 69 -12.95 0.35 1.33
C VAL A 69 -12.82 1.45 0.27
N TYR A 70 -13.72 2.44 0.29
CA TYR A 70 -13.76 3.50 -0.73
C TYR A 70 -13.03 4.80 -0.35
N ARG A 71 -12.23 4.79 0.73
CA ARG A 71 -11.41 5.97 1.09
C ARG A 71 -10.26 6.14 0.11
N THR A 72 -10.18 7.32 -0.51
CA THR A 72 -9.22 7.60 -1.59
C THR A 72 -7.87 8.11 -1.09
N TYR A 73 -7.70 8.51 0.18
CA TYR A 73 -6.40 8.88 0.78
C TYR A 73 -5.56 9.89 -0.05
N ASP A 74 -6.25 10.84 -0.69
CA ASP A 74 -5.70 11.82 -1.64
C ASP A 74 -4.62 12.72 -1.05
N GLU A 75 -4.58 12.86 0.27
CA GLU A 75 -3.56 13.60 1.00
C GLU A 75 -2.19 12.89 1.03
N TYR A 76 -2.12 11.59 0.71
CA TYR A 76 -0.88 10.80 0.81
C TYR A 76 -0.19 10.54 -0.54
N ALA A 77 -0.95 10.52 -1.64
CA ALA A 77 -0.40 10.30 -2.98
C ALA A 77 -1.24 11.00 -4.04
N ASN A 78 -0.58 11.72 -4.95
CA ASN A 78 -1.21 12.30 -6.13
C ASN A 78 -1.35 11.25 -7.26
N ASP A 79 -2.09 11.59 -8.32
CA ASP A 79 -2.38 10.68 -9.43
C ASP A 79 -1.12 10.13 -10.12
N GLU A 80 -0.06 10.92 -10.24
CA GLU A 80 1.19 10.51 -10.88
C GLU A 80 1.99 9.53 -9.99
N GLU A 81 1.98 9.75 -8.68
CA GLU A 81 2.54 8.83 -7.68
C GLU A 81 1.76 7.52 -7.64
N ARG A 82 0.43 7.57 -7.78
CA ARG A 82 -0.43 6.38 -7.84
C ARG A 82 -0.23 5.58 -9.11
N ALA A 83 -0.21 6.22 -10.28
CA ALA A 83 0.11 5.55 -11.54
C ALA A 83 1.49 4.88 -11.49
N PHE A 84 2.46 5.54 -10.88
CA PHE A 84 3.79 4.97 -10.65
C PHE A 84 3.74 3.71 -9.78
N LEU A 85 3.02 3.75 -8.65
CA LEU A 85 2.85 2.61 -7.77
C LEU A 85 2.10 1.46 -8.43
N GLU A 86 0.97 1.73 -9.09
CA GLU A 86 0.18 0.74 -9.82
C GLU A 86 1.04 0.01 -10.85
N TYR A 87 1.83 0.73 -11.64
CA TYR A 87 2.71 0.09 -12.62
C TYR A 87 3.77 -0.79 -11.96
N PHE A 88 4.48 -0.31 -10.94
CA PHE A 88 5.54 -1.09 -10.30
C PHE A 88 5.02 -2.23 -9.40
N LEU A 89 3.72 -2.22 -9.05
CA LEU A 89 3.03 -3.29 -8.33
C LEU A 89 2.07 -4.09 -9.21
N ARG A 90 2.08 -3.89 -10.53
CA ARG A 90 1.12 -4.48 -11.49
C ARG A 90 0.96 -5.99 -11.35
N ASP A 91 2.05 -6.72 -11.12
CA ASP A 91 2.02 -8.18 -10.99
C ASP A 91 1.22 -8.60 -9.73
N ALA A 92 1.29 -7.82 -8.66
CA ALA A 92 0.50 -8.05 -7.46
C ALA A 92 -0.96 -7.64 -7.65
N TYR A 93 -1.20 -6.55 -8.37
CA TYR A 93 -2.57 -6.14 -8.74
C TYR A 93 -3.25 -7.23 -9.56
N GLU A 94 -2.59 -7.72 -10.61
CA GLU A 94 -3.11 -8.78 -11.48
C GLU A 94 -3.37 -10.08 -10.69
N GLU A 95 -2.39 -10.57 -9.93
CA GLU A 95 -2.54 -11.81 -9.15
C GLU A 95 -3.69 -11.71 -8.15
N TYR A 96 -3.83 -10.58 -7.47
CA TYR A 96 -4.85 -10.40 -6.45
C TYR A 96 -6.16 -9.84 -6.98
N GLY A 97 -6.27 -9.60 -8.29
CA GLY A 97 -7.49 -9.18 -8.97
C GLY A 97 -7.90 -7.74 -8.65
N TYR A 98 -6.95 -6.80 -8.70
CA TYR A 98 -7.17 -5.35 -8.65
C TYR A 98 -6.96 -4.75 -10.04
N ASP A 99 -7.81 -3.78 -10.42
CA ASP A 99 -7.67 -3.03 -11.65
C ASP A 99 -6.82 -1.76 -11.44
N PHE A 100 -6.37 -1.15 -12.54
CA PHE A 100 -5.63 0.11 -12.51
C PHE A 100 -6.56 1.32 -12.64
N HIS A 101 -6.49 2.21 -11.66
CA HIS A 101 -7.26 3.45 -11.64
C HIS A 101 -6.48 4.63 -12.21
N TYR A 102 -5.16 4.64 -12.13
CA TYR A 102 -4.31 5.77 -12.48
C TYR A 102 -3.36 5.48 -13.65
N TYR A 103 -2.74 4.30 -13.68
CA TYR A 103 -1.96 3.83 -14.81
C TYR A 103 -2.88 3.36 -15.94
N LYS A 104 -2.67 3.86 -17.17
CA LYS A 104 -3.59 3.63 -18.30
C LYS A 104 -3.02 2.71 -19.37
N GLY A 105 -1.98 1.96 -19.03
CA GLY A 105 -1.34 1.02 -19.95
C GLY A 105 -0.39 1.69 -20.95
N GLU A 106 0.00 2.95 -20.72
CA GLU A 106 1.02 3.59 -21.54
C GLU A 106 2.38 2.87 -21.44
N PRO A 107 3.21 2.88 -22.49
CA PRO A 107 4.53 2.26 -22.42
C PRO A 107 5.38 2.95 -21.34
N VAL A 108 6.06 2.14 -20.53
CA VAL A 108 6.91 2.64 -19.45
C VAL A 108 8.38 2.46 -19.81
N ASP A 109 9.03 3.60 -20.05
CA ASP A 109 10.47 3.73 -20.27
C ASP A 109 11.10 4.70 -19.25
N GLU A 110 12.39 4.98 -19.42
CA GLU A 110 13.10 5.93 -18.54
C GLU A 110 12.52 7.35 -18.60
N GLN A 111 12.00 7.77 -19.76
CA GLN A 111 11.40 9.09 -19.90
C GLN A 111 10.12 9.18 -19.07
N TRP A 112 9.24 8.19 -19.19
CA TRP A 112 8.03 8.09 -18.39
C TRP A 112 8.34 8.17 -16.89
N ILE A 113 9.34 7.41 -16.42
CA ILE A 113 9.78 7.44 -15.01
C ILE A 113 10.21 8.84 -14.60
N ARG A 114 11.03 9.53 -15.40
CA ARG A 114 11.48 10.90 -15.09
C ARG A 114 10.31 11.86 -15.01
N GLU A 115 9.36 11.76 -15.93
CA GLU A 115 8.17 12.61 -15.96
C GLU A 115 7.29 12.41 -14.72
N LYS A 116 7.04 11.16 -14.31
CA LYS A 116 6.28 10.85 -13.09
C LYS A 116 6.99 11.40 -11.85
N ILE A 117 8.27 11.06 -11.65
CA ILE A 117 9.05 11.50 -10.47
C ILE A 117 9.16 13.03 -10.41
N ALA A 118 9.23 13.72 -11.55
CA ALA A 118 9.24 15.18 -11.58
C ALA A 118 7.97 15.78 -10.95
N ARG A 119 6.82 15.12 -11.11
CA ARG A 119 5.49 15.52 -10.62
C ARG A 119 5.13 14.94 -9.25
N PHE A 120 6.06 14.28 -8.56
CA PHE A 120 5.83 13.86 -7.17
C PHE A 120 5.72 15.11 -6.28
N THR A 121 4.56 15.29 -5.66
CA THR A 121 4.27 16.47 -4.82
C THR A 121 3.88 16.07 -3.40
N CYS A 122 3.19 14.95 -3.21
CA CYS A 122 2.79 14.54 -1.86
C CYS A 122 3.99 14.00 -1.11
N ILE A 123 4.70 12.99 -1.64
CA ILE A 123 5.86 12.40 -0.93
C ILE A 123 6.99 13.41 -0.75
N ASP A 124 7.26 14.23 -1.77
CA ASP A 124 8.26 15.29 -1.68
C ASP A 124 7.85 16.35 -0.66
N GLY A 125 6.57 16.71 -0.62
CA GLY A 125 6.01 17.60 0.40
C GLY A 125 6.20 17.06 1.82
N TYR A 126 5.95 15.77 2.07
CA TYR A 126 6.18 15.16 3.39
C TYR A 126 7.66 15.16 3.80
N ILE A 127 8.57 14.85 2.87
CA ILE A 127 10.01 14.89 3.12
C ILE A 127 10.45 16.32 3.45
N MET A 128 10.05 17.31 2.65
CA MET A 128 10.40 18.71 2.87
C MET A 128 9.85 19.24 4.20
N ARG A 129 8.60 18.91 4.56
CA ARG A 129 8.00 19.33 5.84
C ARG A 129 8.73 18.71 7.03
N THR A 130 9.02 17.42 6.97
CA THR A 130 9.70 16.71 8.06
C THR A 130 11.13 17.23 8.24
N TYR A 131 11.84 17.44 7.14
CA TYR A 131 13.18 18.01 7.16
C TYR A 131 13.19 19.47 7.63
N GLY A 132 12.19 20.26 7.24
CA GLY A 132 11.98 21.64 7.69
C GLY A 132 11.87 21.73 9.21
N ARG A 133 11.04 20.88 9.83
CA ARG A 133 10.92 20.80 11.31
C ARG A 133 12.24 20.49 12.01
N ILE A 134 13.10 19.68 11.38
CA ILE A 134 14.45 19.40 11.93
C ILE A 134 15.34 20.65 11.81
N LEU A 135 15.25 21.38 10.71
CA LEU A 135 16.03 22.60 10.48
C LEU A 135 15.59 23.78 11.36
N GLU A 136 14.30 23.89 11.69
CA GLU A 136 13.76 24.89 12.63
C GLU A 136 14.43 24.81 14.02
N HIS A 137 14.84 23.61 14.44
CA HIS A 137 15.56 23.39 15.69
C HIS A 137 17.09 23.43 15.55
N ARG A 138 17.61 23.58 14.33
CA ARG A 138 19.04 23.67 14.06
C ARG A 138 19.52 25.12 14.21
N ARG A 139 20.74 25.27 14.72
CA ARG A 139 21.45 26.55 14.79
C ARG A 139 22.52 26.62 13.70
N ASP A 140 22.82 27.84 13.25
CA ASP A 140 23.95 28.08 12.36
C ASP A 140 25.27 27.77 13.10
N GLY A 141 26.16 27.03 12.44
CA GLY A 141 27.41 26.58 13.06
C GLY A 141 28.46 27.68 13.25
N LYS A 142 28.31 28.83 12.60
CA LYS A 142 29.22 29.98 12.68
C LYS A 142 28.70 31.05 13.64
N THR A 143 27.41 31.35 13.61
CA THR A 143 26.81 32.41 14.44
C THR A 143 26.13 31.89 15.70
N GLY A 144 25.73 30.61 15.74
CA GLY A 144 24.97 30.03 16.85
C GLY A 144 23.48 30.41 16.88
N GLU A 145 23.04 31.25 15.93
CA GLU A 145 21.68 31.76 15.81
C GLU A 145 20.74 30.74 15.11
N PRO A 146 19.40 30.86 15.26
CA PRO A 146 18.47 30.10 14.42
C PRO A 146 18.78 30.29 12.92
N LEU A 147 18.50 29.25 12.13
CA LEU A 147 18.57 29.38 10.67
C LEU A 147 17.48 30.33 10.17
N GLU A 148 17.83 31.18 9.21
CA GLU A 148 16.87 32.05 8.52
C GLU A 148 15.86 31.21 7.72
N GLU A 149 14.61 31.68 7.64
CA GLU A 149 13.54 30.96 6.93
C GLU A 149 13.89 30.65 5.47
N GLU A 150 14.58 31.57 4.80
CA GLU A 150 15.00 31.39 3.41
C GLU A 150 16.06 30.29 3.27
N ASP A 151 17.00 30.19 4.21
CA ASP A 151 18.00 29.10 4.23
C ASP A 151 17.32 27.75 4.51
N ILE A 152 16.32 27.72 5.40
CA ILE A 152 15.50 26.52 5.63
C ILE A 152 14.78 26.10 4.34
N ARG A 153 14.10 27.04 3.66
CA ARG A 153 13.40 26.77 2.39
C ARG A 153 14.34 26.22 1.32
N GLN A 154 15.51 26.84 1.14
CA GLN A 154 16.49 26.41 0.14
C GLN A 154 17.05 25.02 0.45
N ARG A 155 17.36 24.72 1.72
CA ARG A 155 17.83 23.39 2.14
C ARG A 155 16.75 22.33 1.97
N CYS A 156 15.49 22.65 2.27
CA CYS A 156 14.36 21.75 2.01
C CYS A 156 14.21 21.46 0.52
N ALA A 157 14.31 22.45 -0.37
CA ALA A 157 14.27 22.20 -1.80
C ALA A 157 15.47 21.35 -2.28
N ALA A 158 16.66 21.64 -1.75
CA ALA A 158 17.89 20.94 -2.12
C ALA A 158 17.87 19.46 -1.71
N VAL A 159 17.18 19.08 -0.62
CA VAL A 159 17.12 17.69 -0.16
C VAL A 159 16.37 16.77 -1.15
N ILE A 160 15.45 17.32 -1.94
CA ILE A 160 14.62 16.53 -2.87
C ILE A 160 15.40 16.12 -4.12
N ILE A 161 16.36 16.92 -4.56
CA ILE A 161 17.14 16.66 -5.77
C ILE A 161 17.81 15.27 -5.74
N PRO A 162 18.62 14.91 -4.73
CA PRO A 162 19.22 13.57 -4.67
C PRO A 162 18.18 12.47 -4.43
N GLU A 163 17.06 12.74 -3.76
CA GLU A 163 15.99 11.75 -3.57
C GLU A 163 15.30 11.39 -4.89
N LYS A 164 15.03 12.37 -5.77
CA LYS A 164 14.50 12.11 -7.12
C LYS A 164 15.45 11.25 -7.93
N GLU A 165 16.74 11.52 -7.88
CA GLU A 165 17.75 10.72 -8.58
C GLU A 165 17.85 9.29 -8.02
N LYS A 166 17.78 9.11 -6.70
CA LYS A 166 17.70 7.77 -6.08
C LYS A 166 16.46 7.00 -6.55
N ARG A 167 15.29 7.64 -6.57
CA ARG A 167 14.04 7.03 -7.05
C ARG A 167 14.14 6.63 -8.51
N PHE A 168 14.69 7.49 -9.37
CA PHE A 168 14.91 7.20 -10.78
C PHE A 168 15.79 5.95 -10.95
N ASN A 169 16.96 5.93 -10.30
CA ASN A 169 17.88 4.80 -10.37
C ASN A 169 17.26 3.49 -9.84
N LEU A 170 16.43 3.56 -8.79
CA LEU A 170 15.71 2.40 -8.29
C LEU A 170 14.67 1.91 -9.31
N ALA A 171 13.88 2.82 -9.88
CA ALA A 171 12.85 2.52 -10.86
C ALA A 171 13.43 1.87 -12.13
N CYS A 172 14.56 2.36 -12.63
CA CYS A 172 15.24 1.75 -13.77
C CYS A 172 15.72 0.32 -13.46
N ARG A 173 16.15 0.04 -12.23
CA ARG A 173 16.48 -1.34 -11.81
C ARG A 173 15.24 -2.23 -11.74
N LEU A 174 14.12 -1.70 -11.26
CA LEU A 174 12.85 -2.43 -11.24
C LEU A 174 12.38 -2.77 -12.67
N LEU A 175 12.57 -1.86 -13.63
CA LEU A 175 12.26 -2.10 -15.05
C LEU A 175 13.10 -3.20 -15.70
N ALA A 176 14.30 -3.46 -15.20
CA ALA A 176 15.21 -4.46 -15.78
C ALA A 176 14.74 -5.93 -15.63
N GLY A 177 13.58 -6.18 -15.02
CA GLY A 177 13.01 -7.53 -14.86
C GLY A 177 13.66 -8.28 -13.71
N LEU A 178 13.29 -7.93 -12.48
CA LEU A 178 13.87 -8.54 -11.29
C LEU A 178 13.37 -9.97 -11.07
N SER A 179 14.29 -10.86 -10.72
CA SER A 179 13.98 -12.19 -10.21
C SER A 179 14.18 -12.22 -8.69
N PHE A 180 13.09 -12.46 -7.96
CA PHE A 180 13.15 -12.58 -6.51
C PHE A 180 13.35 -14.04 -6.10
N VAL A 181 14.39 -14.31 -5.31
CA VAL A 181 14.73 -15.65 -4.85
C VAL A 181 14.94 -15.70 -3.34
N ASN A 182 14.72 -16.88 -2.74
CA ASN A 182 15.04 -17.13 -1.34
C ASN A 182 16.57 -17.34 -1.14
N ARG A 183 17.00 -17.61 0.10
CA ARG A 183 18.41 -17.84 0.43
C ARG A 183 19.02 -19.05 -0.29
N GLN A 184 18.21 -19.99 -0.74
CA GLN A 184 18.59 -21.20 -1.47
C GLN A 184 18.54 -20.99 -3.00
N GLY A 185 18.26 -19.77 -3.47
CA GLY A 185 18.18 -19.45 -4.89
C GLY A 185 16.90 -19.92 -5.58
N GLN A 186 15.88 -20.34 -4.82
CA GLN A 186 14.59 -20.73 -5.37
C GLN A 186 13.69 -19.50 -5.60
N PRO A 187 12.95 -19.43 -6.71
CA PRO A 187 12.06 -18.32 -7.00
C PRO A 187 10.98 -18.14 -5.92
N LEU A 188 10.83 -16.90 -5.44
CA LEU A 188 9.67 -16.53 -4.64
C LEU A 188 8.43 -16.50 -5.54
N ARG A 189 7.24 -16.64 -4.94
CA ARG A 189 5.95 -16.59 -5.64
C ARG A 189 4.97 -15.65 -4.93
N MET A 190 3.91 -15.25 -5.61
CA MET A 190 2.81 -14.60 -4.89
C MET A 190 2.15 -15.58 -3.91
N MET A 191 1.54 -15.04 -2.86
CA MET A 191 0.89 -15.86 -1.84
C MET A 191 -0.45 -16.34 -2.39
N LYS A 192 -0.84 -17.57 -2.08
CA LYS A 192 -2.14 -18.09 -2.52
C LYS A 192 -3.27 -17.25 -1.89
N LYS A 193 -4.12 -16.66 -2.72
CA LYS A 193 -5.31 -15.93 -2.30
C LYS A 193 -6.40 -16.90 -1.83
N LEU A 194 -7.23 -16.45 -0.89
CA LEU A 194 -8.44 -17.16 -0.48
C LEU A 194 -9.46 -17.06 -1.61
N GLU A 195 -9.93 -18.21 -2.09
CA GLU A 195 -10.99 -18.26 -3.10
C GLU A 195 -12.36 -18.20 -2.43
N LEU A 196 -13.21 -17.30 -2.91
CA LEU A 196 -14.57 -17.13 -2.41
C LEU A 196 -15.55 -17.96 -3.24
N ASP A 197 -16.58 -18.49 -2.60
CA ASP A 197 -17.69 -19.11 -3.32
C ASP A 197 -18.48 -18.05 -4.10
N PRO A 198 -18.53 -18.11 -5.45
CA PRO A 198 -19.28 -17.14 -6.26
C PRO A 198 -20.76 -17.08 -5.91
N ALA A 199 -21.35 -18.17 -5.39
CA ALA A 199 -22.77 -18.21 -5.00
C ALA A 199 -23.07 -17.39 -3.74
N LEU A 200 -22.05 -17.03 -2.95
CA LEU A 200 -22.17 -16.27 -1.72
C LEU A 200 -21.78 -14.79 -1.89
N LEU A 201 -21.46 -14.34 -3.10
CA LEU A 201 -21.11 -12.95 -3.36
C LEU A 201 -22.37 -12.06 -3.33
N GLU A 202 -22.33 -11.05 -2.47
CA GLU A 202 -23.36 -10.02 -2.29
C GLU A 202 -23.05 -8.78 -3.14
N GLN A 203 -21.77 -8.51 -3.37
CA GLN A 203 -21.23 -7.39 -4.12
C GLN A 203 -20.16 -7.87 -5.11
N PRO A 204 -19.95 -7.16 -6.23
CA PRO A 204 -18.82 -7.45 -7.11
C PRO A 204 -17.52 -7.42 -6.32
N LEU A 205 -16.55 -8.23 -6.74
CA LEU A 205 -15.22 -8.16 -6.17
C LEU A 205 -14.64 -6.77 -6.41
N TYR A 206 -13.80 -6.32 -5.49
CA TYR A 206 -13.15 -5.02 -5.64
C TYR A 206 -12.28 -5.02 -6.90
N HIS A 207 -12.45 -3.97 -7.71
CA HIS A 207 -11.79 -3.70 -8.97
C HIS A 207 -11.01 -2.40 -8.85
#